data_AF-A0A2J8VPS6-F1
#
_entry.id   AF-A0A2J8VPS6-F1
#
_cell.length_a   1.000
_cell.length_b   1.000
_cell.length_c   1.000
_cell.angle_alpha   90.00
_cell.angle_beta   90.00
_cell.angle_gamma   90.00
#
_symmetry.space_group_name_H-M   'P 1'
#
loop_
_entity.id
_entity.type
_entity.pdbx_description
1 polymer ?
#
loop_
_entity_poly.entity_id
_entity_poly.type
_entity_poly.pdbx_seq_one_letter_code
_entity_poly.pdbx_strand_id
1 'polypeptide(L)'
;MISLIIPPKDQISRVAKMLADEFGTASNIKSRVNRLSVLGAITSVQQRLKLYNKVPPNGLVVYCGTIVTEEGKEKKVNIDFEPFKPINTSLYLCDNKFHTEALTALLSDDSKFGFIVIDG
;
A
#
# COMPACT_ATOMS: atom_id res chain seq x y z
N MET A 1 -6.39 -1.39 9.03
CA MET A 1 -5.06 -0.88 8.65
C MET A 1 -4.89 -1.17 7.17
N ILE A 2 -4.47 -0.19 6.38
CA ILE A 2 -4.34 -0.30 4.93
C ILE A 2 -2.88 -0.55 4.57
N SER A 3 -2.67 -1.58 3.76
CA SER A 3 -1.42 -1.90 3.08
C SER A 3 -1.63 -1.73 1.59
N LEU A 4 -0.92 -0.78 0.99
CA LEU A 4 -0.99 -0.46 -0.42
C LEU A 4 0.41 -0.57 -1.03
N ILE A 5 0.53 -1.34 -2.11
CA ILE A 5 1.75 -1.52 -2.89
C ILE A 5 1.40 -1.26 -4.35
N ILE A 6 2.13 -0.33 -4.95
CA ILE A 6 1.94 0.10 -6.33
C ILE A 6 3.19 -0.28 -7.12
N PRO A 7 3.09 -1.15 -8.14
CA PRO A 7 4.23 -1.53 -8.95
C PRO A 7 4.70 -0.36 -9.82
N PRO A 8 5.98 -0.35 -10.25
CA PRO A 8 6.44 0.67 -11.17
C PRO A 8 5.69 0.54 -12.50
N LYS A 9 5.55 1.67 -13.20
CA LYS A 9 4.76 1.82 -14.45
C LYS A 9 3.24 1.87 -14.26
N ASP A 10 2.70 1.63 -13.07
CA ASP A 10 1.27 1.88 -12.84
C ASP A 10 1.00 3.40 -12.73
N GLN A 11 -0.26 3.79 -12.91
CA GLN A 11 -0.67 5.18 -12.85
C GLN A 11 -1.27 5.53 -11.49
N ILE A 12 -0.80 6.62 -10.89
CA ILE A 12 -1.34 7.15 -9.63
C ILE A 12 -2.84 7.46 -9.74
N SER A 13 -3.29 7.94 -10.90
CA SER A 13 -4.70 8.23 -11.17
C SER A 13 -5.59 6.98 -11.04
N ARG A 14 -5.10 5.82 -11.49
CA ARG A 14 -5.81 4.54 -11.37
C ARG A 14 -5.97 4.13 -9.91
N VAL A 15 -4.89 4.22 -9.14
CA VAL A 15 -4.91 3.90 -7.70
C VAL A 15 -5.79 4.87 -6.92
N ALA A 16 -5.74 6.17 -7.26
CA ALA A 16 -6.61 7.17 -6.66
C ALA A 16 -8.10 6.89 -6.93
N LYS A 17 -8.44 6.45 -8.14
CA LYS A 17 -9.80 6.03 -8.50
C LYS A 17 -10.23 4.80 -7.69
N MET A 18 -9.40 3.76 -7.63
CA MET A 18 -9.66 2.57 -6.83
C MET A 18 -9.94 2.92 -5.36
N LEU A 19 -9.13 3.80 -4.76
CA LEU A 19 -9.35 4.25 -3.38
C LEU A 19 -10.64 5.06 -3.21
N ALA A 20 -11.10 5.79 -4.22
CA ALA A 20 -12.37 6.50 -4.17
C ALA A 20 -13.56 5.54 -4.19
N ASP A 21 -13.50 4.48 -5.01
CA ASP A 21 -14.51 3.42 -5.06
C ASP A 21 -14.54 2.65 -3.72
N GLU A 22 -13.37 2.36 -3.15
CA GLU A 22 -13.22 1.75 -1.82
C GLU A 22 -13.75 2.63 -0.69
N PHE A 23 -13.58 3.95 -0.78
CA PHE A 23 -14.16 4.90 0.17
C PHE A 23 -15.70 4.82 0.16
N GLY A 24 -16.29 4.74 -1.04
CA GLY A 24 -17.74 4.55 -1.20
C GLY A 24 -18.21 3.25 -0.57
N THR A 25 -17.51 2.15 -0.82
CA THR A 25 -17.84 0.83 -0.26
C THR A 25 -17.69 0.80 1.27
N ALA A 26 -16.63 1.41 1.81
CA ALA A 26 -16.37 1.49 3.24
C ALA A 26 -17.45 2.29 4.01
N SER A 27 -18.18 3.19 3.35
CA SER A 27 -19.28 3.93 3.97
C SER A 27 -20.44 3.03 4.43
N ASN A 28 -20.60 1.85 3.80
CA ASN A 28 -21.62 0.86 4.10
C ASN A 28 -21.27 -0.05 5.29
N ILE A 29 -20.08 0.08 5.89
CA ILE A 29 -19.68 -0.70 7.06
C ILE A 29 -20.62 -0.39 8.25
N LYS A 30 -21.25 -1.43 8.80
CA LYS A 30 -22.22 -1.31 9.91
C LYS A 30 -21.60 -0.82 11.22
N SER A 31 -20.39 -1.30 11.54
CA SER A 31 -19.68 -0.90 12.76
C SER A 31 -19.17 0.53 12.62
N ARG A 32 -19.70 1.45 13.44
CA ARG A 32 -19.31 2.87 13.43
C ARG A 32 -17.80 3.06 13.63
N VAL A 33 -17.22 2.36 14.60
CA VAL A 33 -15.80 2.48 14.95
C VAL A 33 -14.94 2.00 13.78
N ASN A 34 -15.23 0.81 13.24
CA ASN A 34 -14.47 0.27 12.12
C ASN A 34 -14.62 1.14 10.86
N ARG A 35 -15.83 1.62 10.59
CA ARG A 35 -16.10 2.53 9.47
C ARG A 35 -15.25 3.80 9.57
N LEU A 36 -15.22 4.47 10.73
CA LEU A 36 -14.43 5.69 10.91
C LEU A 36 -12.93 5.43 10.76
N SER A 37 -12.44 4.31 11.27
CA SER A 37 -11.04 3.91 11.12
C SER A 37 -10.66 3.66 9.66
N VAL A 38 -11.48 2.94 8.91
CA VAL A 38 -11.24 2.64 7.49
C VAL A 38 -11.32 3.91 6.64
N LEU A 39 -12.39 4.70 6.78
CA LEU A 39 -12.56 5.95 6.03
C LEU A 39 -11.42 6.95 6.31
N GLY A 40 -11.00 7.05 7.58
CA GLY A 40 -9.87 7.90 7.97
C GLY A 40 -8.55 7.43 7.35
N ALA A 41 -8.31 6.11 7.29
CA ALA A 41 -7.13 5.56 6.65
C ALA A 41 -7.14 5.80 5.13
N ILE A 42 -8.26 5.52 4.43
CA ILE A 42 -8.37 5.77 2.99
C ILE A 42 -8.12 7.24 2.66
N THR A 43 -8.72 8.16 3.43
CA THR A 43 -8.53 9.62 3.25
C THR A 43 -7.07 10.01 3.39
N SER A 44 -6.37 9.44 4.37
CA SER A 44 -4.96 9.72 4.63
C SER A 44 -4.05 9.20 3.51
N VAL A 45 -4.36 8.02 2.95
CA VAL A 45 -3.66 7.45 1.78
C VAL A 45 -3.90 8.30 0.53
N GLN A 46 -5.15 8.71 0.28
CA GLN A 46 -5.47 9.60 -0.85
C GLN A 46 -4.72 10.93 -0.78
N GLN A 47 -4.59 11.52 0.42
CA GLN A 47 -3.81 12.74 0.62
C GLN A 47 -2.32 12.54 0.35
N ARG A 48 -1.75 11.39 0.76
CA ARG A 48 -0.36 11.03 0.47
C ARG A 48 -0.10 10.83 -1.01
N LEU A 49 -0.99 10.12 -1.71
CA LEU A 49 -0.88 9.90 -3.15
C LEU A 49 -0.84 11.20 -3.95
N LYS A 50 -1.48 12.28 -3.49
CA LYS A 50 -1.41 13.60 -4.13
C LYS A 50 -0.02 14.23 -4.11
N LEU A 51 0.87 13.82 -3.20
CA LEU A 51 2.26 14.29 -3.15
C LEU A 51 3.11 13.69 -4.29
N TYR A 52 2.65 12.58 -4.88
CA TYR A 52 3.35 11.90 -5.95
C TYR A 52 2.66 12.20 -7.28
N ASN A 53 3.41 12.78 -8.24
CA ASN A 53 2.91 13.01 -9.60
C ASN A 53 3.01 11.75 -10.47
N LYS A 54 3.98 10.88 -10.18
CA LYS A 54 4.23 9.60 -10.86
C LYS A 54 4.69 8.57 -9.84
N VAL A 55 4.42 7.29 -10.12
CA VAL A 55 4.96 6.19 -9.31
C VAL A 55 6.49 6.17 -9.49
N PRO A 56 7.27 6.11 -8.40
CA PRO A 56 8.73 5.99 -8.46
C PRO A 56 9.19 4.75 -9.24
N PRO A 57 10.45 4.72 -9.76
CA PRO A 57 10.93 3.65 -10.62
C PRO A 57 10.96 2.26 -9.96
N ASN A 58 11.06 2.18 -8.63
CA ASN A 58 10.98 0.90 -7.92
C ASN A 58 9.56 0.54 -7.42
N GLY A 59 8.59 1.42 -7.62
CA GLY A 59 7.24 1.30 -7.07
C GLY A 59 7.03 2.22 -5.87
N LEU A 60 5.83 2.17 -5.29
CA LEU A 60 5.46 2.95 -4.10
C LEU A 60 4.78 2.04 -3.09
N VAL A 61 5.25 2.08 -1.84
CA VAL A 61 4.62 1.38 -0.72
C VAL A 61 4.02 2.42 0.22
N VAL A 62 2.77 2.21 0.61
CA VAL A 62 2.05 3.06 1.55
C VAL A 62 1.37 2.20 2.61
N TYR A 63 1.73 2.45 3.87
CA TYR A 63 1.09 1.87 5.05
C TYR A 63 0.38 2.96 5.84
N CYS A 64 -0.93 2.80 6.01
CA CYS A 64 -1.73 3.74 6.77
C CYS A 64 -2.67 3.05 7.75
N GLY A 65 -2.71 3.52 8.99
CA GLY A 65 -3.63 3.00 9.99
C GLY A 65 -3.46 3.68 11.33
N THR A 66 -4.27 3.30 12.30
CA THR A 66 -4.10 3.71 13.69
C THR A 66 -3.57 2.51 14.47
N ILE A 67 -2.46 2.69 15.17
CA ILE A 67 -1.89 1.71 16.10
C ILE A 67 -2.02 2.25 17.52
N VAL A 68 -2.13 1.36 18.51
CA VAL A 68 -2.05 1.73 19.92
C VAL A 68 -0.60 1.59 20.35
N THR A 69 0.00 2.65 20.90
CA THR A 69 1.37 2.60 21.43
C THR A 69 1.40 1.88 22.78
N GLU A 70 2.58 1.48 23.26
CA GLU A 70 2.73 0.85 24.59
C GLU A 70 2.20 1.73 25.73
N GLU A 71 2.16 3.05 25.55
CA GLU A 71 1.55 4.00 26.49
C GLU A 71 0.00 4.03 26.43
N GLY A 72 -0.63 3.16 25.64
CA GLY A 72 -2.10 3.13 25.46
C GLY A 72 -2.67 4.27 24.61
N LYS A 73 -1.82 5.07 23.95
CA LYS A 73 -2.26 6.19 23.10
C LYS A 73 -2.48 5.72 21.67
N GLU A 74 -3.57 6.18 21.06
CA GLU A 74 -3.81 5.98 19.62
C GLU A 74 -2.87 6.87 18.79
N LYS A 75 -2.04 6.25 17.95
CA LYS A 75 -1.14 6.93 17.02
C LYS A 75 -1.54 6.59 15.59
N LYS A 76 -1.82 7.62 14.80
CA LYS A 76 -1.96 7.47 13.34
C LYS A 76 -0.58 7.26 12.73
N VAL A 77 -0.42 6.13 12.05
CA VAL A 77 0.76 5.75 11.27
C VAL A 77 0.44 6.01 9.81
N ASN A 78 1.32 6.75 9.17
CA ASN A 78 1.27 6.98 7.74
C ASN A 78 2.72 6.94 7.24
N ILE A 79 3.09 5.83 6.63
CA ILE A 79 4.45 5.55 6.16
C ILE A 79 4.35 5.34 4.66
N ASP A 80 5.04 6.17 3.91
CA ASP A 80 5.16 6.06 2.47
C ASP A 80 6.64 6.10 2.08
N PHE A 81 7.07 5.15 1.23
CA PHE A 81 8.46 5.07 0.78
C PHE A 81 8.59 4.31 -0.55
N GLU A 82 9.69 4.58 -1.25
CA GLU A 82 10.13 3.82 -2.41
C GLU A 82 10.98 2.61 -1.96
N PRO A 83 10.66 1.38 -2.39
CA PRO A 83 11.45 0.20 -2.06
C PRO A 83 12.82 0.21 -2.77
N PHE A 84 13.77 -0.55 -2.23
CA PHE A 84 15.15 -0.61 -2.76
C PHE A 84 15.28 -1.42 -4.08
N LYS A 85 14.37 -2.37 -4.33
CA LYS A 85 14.26 -3.18 -5.54
C LYS A 85 12.87 -2.94 -6.17
N PRO A 86 12.73 -2.96 -7.52
CA PRO A 86 11.44 -2.86 -8.18
C PRO A 86 10.45 -3.94 -7.75
N ILE A 87 9.24 -3.54 -7.35
CA ILE A 87 8.17 -4.47 -6.95
C ILE A 87 7.21 -4.71 -8.10
N ASN A 88 7.08 -5.95 -8.56
CA ASN A 88 6.13 -6.30 -9.63
C ASN A 88 4.71 -6.62 -9.12
N THR A 89 4.53 -6.69 -7.80
CA THR A 89 3.26 -7.05 -7.16
C THR A 89 2.43 -5.81 -6.83
N SER A 90 1.17 -5.79 -7.25
CA SER A 90 0.18 -4.82 -6.77
C SER A 90 -0.58 -5.43 -5.59
N LEU A 91 -0.70 -4.70 -4.48
CA LEU A 91 -1.42 -5.15 -3.28
C LEU A 91 -2.26 -4.01 -2.72
N TYR A 92 -3.52 -4.28 -2.44
CA TYR A 92 -4.37 -3.42 -1.62
C TYR A 92 -5.13 -4.31 -0.64
N LEU A 93 -4.85 -4.15 0.66
CA LEU A 93 -5.51 -4.91 1.72
C LEU A 93 -5.83 -3.99 2.91
N CYS A 94 -7.03 -4.15 3.45
CA CYS A 94 -7.42 -3.56 4.72
C CYS A 94 -7.62 -4.66 5.77
N ASP A 95 -6.72 -4.75 6.74
CA ASP A 95 -6.73 -5.79 7.78
C ASP A 95 -6.34 -5.22 9.16
N ASN A 96 -6.35 -6.04 10.21
CA ASN A 96 -5.91 -5.67 11.55
C ASN A 96 -4.38 -5.55 11.71
N LYS A 97 -3.62 -5.98 10.70
CA LYS A 97 -2.15 -5.92 10.63
C LYS A 97 -1.70 -5.33 9.30
N PHE A 98 -0.47 -4.83 9.26
CA PHE A 98 0.16 -4.44 8.00
C PHE A 98 0.74 -5.66 7.30
N HIS A 99 0.44 -5.80 6.01
CA HIS A 99 0.96 -6.87 5.16
C HIS A 99 2.28 -6.44 4.52
N THR A 100 3.38 -7.05 4.96
CA THR A 100 4.75 -6.79 4.48
C THR A 100 5.35 -7.94 3.69
N GLU A 101 4.57 -8.96 3.37
CA GLU A 101 5.02 -10.20 2.73
C GLU A 101 5.75 -9.94 1.40
N ALA A 102 5.24 -9.02 0.59
CA ALA A 102 5.88 -8.62 -0.66
C ALA A 102 7.26 -7.97 -0.43
N LEU A 103 7.45 -7.23 0.66
CA LEU A 103 8.75 -6.64 1.02
C LEU A 103 9.71 -7.68 1.58
N THR A 104 9.21 -8.60 2.40
CA THR A 104 10.01 -9.71 2.95
C THR A 104 10.54 -10.59 1.83
N ALA A 105 9.72 -10.89 0.81
CA ALA A 105 10.15 -11.65 -0.36
C ALA A 105 11.31 -10.97 -1.10
N LEU A 106 11.27 -9.65 -1.30
CA LEU A 106 12.36 -8.90 -1.97
C LEU A 106 13.69 -8.94 -1.21
N LEU A 107 13.61 -8.99 0.13
CA LEU A 107 14.79 -9.08 1.00
C LEU A 107 15.36 -10.50 1.02
N SER A 108 14.54 -11.52 0.81
CA SER A 108 14.96 -12.93 0.79
C SER A 108 15.42 -13.42 -0.58
N ASP A 109 14.96 -12.79 -1.67
CA ASP A 109 15.29 -13.23 -3.03
C ASP A 109 16.58 -12.59 -3.55
N ASP A 110 17.70 -13.25 -3.26
CA ASP A 110 19.04 -12.98 -3.84
C ASP A 110 19.41 -13.96 -4.97
N SER A 111 18.46 -14.79 -5.42
CA SER A 111 18.66 -15.74 -6.51
C SER A 111 18.68 -15.01 -7.85
N LYS A 112 19.87 -14.73 -8.39
CA LYS A 112 20.02 -14.18 -9.75
C LYS A 112 19.80 -15.30 -10.78
N PHE A 113 18.80 -15.15 -11.63
CA PHE A 113 18.52 -16.06 -12.74
C PHE A 113 19.05 -15.47 -14.05
N GLY A 114 19.58 -16.31 -14.92
CA GLY A 114 19.95 -15.98 -16.30
C GLY A 114 19.14 -16.84 -17.27
N PHE A 115 18.51 -16.21 -18.26
CA PHE A 115 17.84 -16.91 -19.35
C PHE A 115 18.76 -16.91 -20.57
N ILE A 116 18.98 -18.08 -21.16
CA ILE A 116 19.61 -18.20 -22.49
C ILE A 116 18.48 -18.62 -23.45
N VAL A 117 18.11 -17.72 -24.34
CA VAL A 117 17.14 -17.99 -25.40
C VAL A 117 17.94 -18.31 -26.66
N ILE A 118 17.90 -19.57 -27.09
CA ILE A 118 18.48 -20.02 -28.37
C ILE A 118 17.32 -20.08 -29.36
N ASP A 119 17.44 -19.32 -30.44
CA ASP A 119 16.53 -19.35 -31.59
C ASP A 119 17.23 -20.09 -32.75
N GLY A 120 16.46 -20.87 -33.52
CA GLY A 120 16.96 -21.80 -34.54
C GLY A 120 16.80 -21.30 -35.97
#